data_AF-A0A164LA16-F1
#
_entry.id   AF-A0A164LA16-F1
#
_cell.length_a   1.000
_cell.length_b   1.000
_cell.length_c   1.000
_cell.angle_alpha   90.00
_cell.angle_beta   90.00
_cell.angle_gamma   90.00
#
_symmetry.space_group_name_H-M   'P 1'
#
loop_
_entity.id
_entity.type
_entity.pdbx_description
1 polymer ?
#
loop_
_entity_poly.entity_id
_entity_poly.type
_entity_poly.pdbx_seq_one_letter_code
_entity_poly.pdbx_strand_id
1 'polypeptide(L)'
;MYNRSNISDAELERVYNQGSNHERGEAEYELRDRGYTLDSDTDKWDLPWNQEDIRSTGVPVSGGSVFIMLGIGILIAAVLAIFIGGFIVIAYAVEYAIYIYIGFVITFALMYLTRGNSKIINFLFYLCCLALATRLFTIVIEVFEGVDYVTFITRDSDGLGVIFKYGFLYAIYVSIVPLLAAKLIVKTVRIKRSNFGNKNSTLGN
;
A
#
# COMPACT_ATOMS: atom_id res chain seq x y z
N MET A 1 59.31 28.42 5.20
CA MET A 1 58.19 27.76 4.51
C MET A 1 58.79 27.00 3.35
N TYR A 2 58.91 25.68 3.47
CA TYR A 2 59.38 24.85 2.36
C TYR A 2 58.21 24.68 1.38
N ASN A 3 58.39 25.19 0.17
CA ASN A 3 57.37 25.11 -0.88
C ASN A 3 57.43 23.71 -1.52
N ARG A 4 56.42 22.86 -1.27
CA ARG A 4 56.33 21.49 -1.82
C ARG A 4 55.48 21.40 -3.10
N SER A 5 55.10 22.54 -3.70
CA SER A 5 54.34 22.60 -4.97
C SER A 5 55.00 21.87 -6.15
N ASN A 6 56.31 21.66 -6.12
CA ASN A 6 57.04 20.98 -7.20
C ASN A 6 57.19 19.46 -7.03
N ILE A 7 56.66 18.88 -5.95
CA ILE A 7 56.74 17.44 -5.68
C ILE A 7 55.50 16.73 -6.27
N SER A 8 55.69 15.51 -6.78
CA SER A 8 54.60 14.70 -7.33
C SER A 8 53.64 14.20 -6.24
N ASP A 9 52.38 13.93 -6.59
CA ASP A 9 51.35 13.53 -5.62
C ASP A 9 51.70 12.21 -4.91
N ALA A 10 52.29 11.24 -5.63
CA ALA A 10 52.76 9.98 -5.06
C ALA A 10 53.89 10.16 -4.03
N GLU A 11 54.74 11.17 -4.23
CA GLU A 11 55.83 11.46 -3.32
C GLU A 11 55.34 12.27 -2.10
N LEU A 12 54.33 13.13 -2.28
CA LEU A 12 53.61 13.77 -1.17
C LEU A 12 52.91 12.76 -0.27
N GLU A 13 52.24 11.75 -0.83
CA GLU A 13 51.60 10.68 -0.05
C GLU A 13 52.64 9.85 0.72
N ARG A 14 53.80 9.58 0.11
CA ARG A 14 54.90 8.91 0.81
C ARG A 14 55.42 9.72 2.00
N VAL A 15 55.57 11.04 1.85
CA VAL A 15 55.97 11.93 2.94
C VAL A 15 54.92 11.96 4.04
N TYR A 16 53.63 12.00 3.69
CA TYR A 16 52.55 11.92 4.68
C TYR A 16 52.59 10.61 5.48
N ASN A 17 52.93 9.48 4.84
CA ASN A 17 52.94 8.18 5.49
C ASN A 17 54.21 7.89 6.30
N GLN A 18 55.37 8.42 5.89
CA GLN A 18 56.68 8.05 6.45
C GLN A 18 57.43 9.21 7.11
N GLY A 19 56.97 10.45 6.92
CA GLY A 19 57.63 11.65 7.42
C GLY A 19 57.44 11.90 8.91
N SER A 20 58.23 12.83 9.44
CA SER A 20 58.04 13.35 10.79
C SER A 20 56.73 14.12 10.92
N ASN A 21 56.19 14.29 12.14
CA ASN A 21 54.92 14.99 12.37
C ASN A 21 54.84 16.36 11.69
N HIS A 22 55.95 17.08 11.60
CA HIS A 22 56.01 18.37 10.92
C HIS A 22 55.86 18.23 9.39
N GLU A 23 56.58 17.28 8.79
CA GLU A 23 56.52 17.01 7.35
C GLU A 23 55.18 16.43 6.92
N ARG A 24 54.53 15.64 7.79
CA ARG A 24 53.17 15.12 7.58
C ARG A 24 52.15 16.26 7.48
N GLY A 25 52.24 17.24 8.38
CA GLY A 25 51.35 18.41 8.36
C GLY A 25 51.53 19.27 7.10
N GLU A 26 52.76 19.44 6.63
CA GLU A 26 53.02 20.15 5.36
C GLU A 26 52.50 19.38 4.14
N ALA A 27 52.69 18.05 4.10
CA ALA A 27 52.19 17.21 3.02
C ALA A 27 50.65 17.18 2.97
N GLU A 28 49.99 17.08 4.12
CA GLU A 28 48.53 17.14 4.20
C GLU A 28 47.99 18.49 3.69
N TYR A 29 48.63 19.60 4.07
CA TYR A 29 48.21 20.93 3.62
C TYR A 29 48.26 21.05 2.08
N GLU A 30 49.36 20.61 1.48
CA GLU A 30 49.54 20.64 0.02
C GLU A 30 48.58 19.68 -0.71
N LEU A 31 48.34 18.48 -0.18
CA LEU A 31 47.39 17.53 -0.77
C LEU A 31 45.96 18.09 -0.76
N ARG A 32 45.55 18.76 0.32
CA ARG A 32 44.26 19.44 0.39
C ARG A 32 44.18 20.64 -0.56
N ASP A 33 45.25 21.43 -0.69
CA ASP A 33 45.30 22.56 -1.63
C ASP A 33 45.13 22.09 -3.09
N ARG A 34 45.68 20.92 -3.42
CA ARG A 34 45.49 20.24 -4.71
C ARG A 34 44.12 19.57 -4.89
N GLY A 35 43.27 19.60 -3.87
CA GLY A 35 41.90 19.07 -3.92
C GLY A 35 41.75 17.60 -3.55
N TYR A 36 42.77 16.96 -2.97
CA TYR A 36 42.67 15.61 -2.44
C TYR A 36 41.95 15.58 -1.09
N THR A 37 41.27 14.48 -0.82
CA THR A 37 40.61 14.18 0.45
C THR A 37 41.14 12.88 1.02
N LEU A 38 41.44 12.86 2.32
CA LEU A 38 41.87 11.65 3.02
C LEU A 38 40.67 10.73 3.22
N ASP A 39 40.73 9.53 2.67
CA ASP A 39 39.80 8.45 2.97
C ASP A 39 40.06 7.93 4.39
N SER A 40 39.08 8.08 5.28
CA SER A 40 39.20 7.67 6.68
C SER A 40 39.30 6.16 6.89
N ASP A 41 38.84 5.37 5.92
CA ASP A 41 38.78 3.91 6.02
C ASP A 41 40.07 3.27 5.51
N THR A 42 40.70 3.86 4.48
CA THR A 42 41.95 3.33 3.89
C THR A 42 43.22 4.10 4.24
N ASP A 43 43.09 5.28 4.88
CA ASP A 43 44.20 6.22 5.19
C ASP A 43 45.01 6.60 3.93
N LYS A 44 44.30 6.79 2.81
CA LYS A 44 44.87 7.16 1.51
C LYS A 44 44.29 8.47 1.00
N TRP A 45 45.10 9.19 0.24
CA TRP A 45 44.68 10.46 -0.35
C TRP A 45 44.20 10.24 -1.78
N ASP A 46 42.91 10.50 -2.01
CA ASP A 46 42.31 10.40 -3.33
C ASP A 46 41.51 11.66 -3.68
N LEU A 47 41.36 11.90 -4.98
CA LEU A 47 40.47 12.95 -5.46
C LEU A 47 39.01 12.55 -5.17
N PRO A 48 38.11 13.50 -4.84
CA PRO A 48 36.73 13.21 -4.44
C PRO A 48 35.94 12.32 -5.42
N TRP A 49 36.32 12.34 -6.69
CA TRP A 49 35.67 11.57 -7.78
C TRP A 49 36.29 10.19 -8.01
N ASN A 50 37.49 9.94 -7.47
CA ASN A 50 38.17 8.63 -7.52
C ASN A 50 37.95 7.81 -6.26
N GLN A 51 37.26 8.36 -5.26
CA GLN A 51 36.71 7.59 -4.17
C GLN A 51 35.63 6.69 -4.79
N GLU A 52 36.05 5.51 -5.27
CA GLU A 52 35.12 4.42 -5.48
C GLU A 52 34.37 4.29 -4.17
N ASP A 53 33.06 4.51 -4.20
CA ASP A 53 32.18 4.20 -3.08
C ASP A 53 32.32 2.70 -2.81
N ILE A 54 33.38 2.29 -2.08
CA ILE A 54 33.51 0.97 -1.46
C ILE A 54 32.57 0.92 -0.25
N ARG A 55 31.51 1.72 -0.23
CA ARG A 55 30.21 1.24 0.18
C ARG A 55 29.74 0.26 -0.88
N SER A 56 30.30 -0.95 -0.81
CA SER A 56 29.64 -2.16 -1.25
C SER A 56 28.16 -2.00 -0.94
N THR A 57 27.35 -1.79 -1.97
CA THR A 57 25.89 -1.84 -1.88
C THR A 57 25.52 -3.30 -1.67
N GLY A 58 26.00 -3.89 -0.57
CA GLY A 58 25.20 -4.83 0.18
C GLY A 58 23.93 -4.06 0.48
N VAL A 59 22.91 -4.30 -0.35
CA VAL A 59 21.56 -3.76 -0.20
C VAL A 59 21.27 -3.82 1.29
N PRO A 60 21.11 -2.68 1.99
CA PRO A 60 20.68 -2.74 3.37
C PRO A 60 19.32 -3.40 3.30
N VAL A 61 19.26 -4.68 3.68
CA VAL A 61 18.01 -5.37 4.01
C VAL A 61 17.55 -4.71 5.31
N SER A 62 17.05 -3.49 5.14
CA SER A 62 16.11 -2.87 6.02
C SER A 62 15.06 -3.93 6.30
N GLY A 63 14.82 -4.21 7.57
CA GLY A 63 13.83 -5.18 8.04
C GLY A 63 12.43 -4.95 7.47
N GLY A 64 12.18 -3.89 6.71
CA GLY A 64 10.97 -3.68 5.92
C GLY A 64 10.77 -4.64 4.73
N SER A 65 11.82 -5.24 4.13
CA SER A 65 11.61 -6.08 2.92
C SER A 65 10.89 -7.41 3.25
N VAL A 66 11.17 -7.99 4.42
CA VAL A 66 10.50 -9.21 4.90
C VAL A 66 9.04 -8.92 5.24
N PHE A 67 8.72 -7.78 5.87
CA PHE A 67 7.33 -7.40 6.14
C PHE A 67 6.56 -7.01 4.87
N ILE A 68 7.22 -6.44 3.86
CA ILE A 68 6.60 -6.14 2.56
C ILE A 68 6.36 -7.43 1.78
N MET A 69 7.33 -8.34 1.72
CA MET A 69 7.18 -9.67 1.09
C MET A 69 6.15 -10.53 1.83
N LEU A 70 6.14 -10.51 3.16
CA LEU A 70 5.13 -11.16 3.99
C LEU A 70 3.75 -10.51 3.77
N GLY A 71 3.70 -9.18 3.68
CA GLY A 71 2.47 -8.44 3.37
C GLY A 71 1.91 -8.79 1.99
N ILE A 72 2.78 -8.91 0.98
CA ILE A 72 2.40 -9.35 -0.37
C ILE A 72 2.00 -10.83 -0.35
N GLY A 73 2.71 -11.69 0.37
CA GLY A 73 2.37 -13.10 0.53
C GLY A 73 1.02 -13.32 1.22
N ILE A 74 0.74 -12.56 2.29
CA ILE A 74 -0.55 -12.54 2.98
C ILE A 74 -1.63 -11.96 2.07
N LEU A 75 -1.34 -10.91 1.30
CA LEU A 75 -2.27 -10.35 0.33
C LEU A 75 -2.61 -11.38 -0.76
N ILE A 76 -1.63 -12.08 -1.31
CA ILE A 76 -1.82 -13.13 -2.32
C ILE A 76 -2.57 -14.31 -1.71
N ALA A 77 -2.23 -14.74 -0.49
CA ALA A 77 -2.94 -15.82 0.21
C ALA A 77 -4.37 -15.42 0.57
N ALA A 78 -4.62 -14.16 0.97
CA ALA A 78 -5.95 -13.63 1.21
C ALA A 78 -6.75 -13.54 -0.08
N VAL A 79 -6.12 -13.10 -1.18
CA VAL A 79 -6.72 -13.10 -2.52
C VAL A 79 -7.06 -14.54 -2.91
N LEU A 80 -6.13 -15.50 -2.81
CA LEU A 80 -6.37 -16.92 -3.12
C LEU A 80 -7.44 -17.56 -2.22
N ALA A 81 -7.49 -17.19 -0.95
CA ALA A 81 -8.56 -17.60 -0.02
C ALA A 81 -9.91 -16.96 -0.40
N ILE A 82 -9.92 -15.73 -0.92
CA ILE A 82 -11.11 -15.09 -1.51
C ILE A 82 -11.49 -15.76 -2.84
N PHE A 83 -10.54 -16.30 -3.60
CA PHE A 83 -10.81 -17.03 -4.85
C PHE A 83 -11.50 -18.38 -4.58
N ILE A 84 -10.97 -19.18 -3.65
CA ILE A 84 -11.52 -20.50 -3.30
C ILE A 84 -12.75 -20.35 -2.41
N GLY A 85 -12.66 -19.49 -1.39
CA GLY A 85 -13.77 -19.19 -0.48
C GLY A 85 -14.85 -18.33 -1.12
N GLY A 86 -14.57 -17.62 -2.22
CA GLY A 86 -15.51 -16.72 -2.88
C GLY A 86 -16.76 -17.44 -3.38
N PHE A 87 -16.61 -18.60 -4.03
CA PHE A 87 -17.76 -19.40 -4.47
C PHE A 87 -18.63 -19.89 -3.30
N ILE A 88 -17.99 -20.33 -2.22
CA ILE A 88 -18.67 -20.74 -0.99
C ILE A 88 -19.42 -19.54 -0.39
N VAL A 89 -18.75 -18.39 -0.27
CA VAL A 89 -19.30 -17.16 0.29
C VAL A 89 -20.46 -16.61 -0.56
N ILE A 90 -20.38 -16.70 -1.89
CA ILE A 90 -21.48 -16.33 -2.78
C ILE A 90 -22.67 -17.28 -2.60
N ALA A 91 -22.44 -18.59 -2.52
CA ALA A 91 -23.49 -19.57 -2.28
C ALA A 91 -24.21 -19.33 -0.93
N TYR A 92 -23.45 -19.11 0.15
CA TYR A 92 -24.01 -18.72 1.44
C TYR A 92 -24.76 -17.39 1.38
N ALA A 93 -24.28 -16.42 0.61
CA ALA A 93 -25.00 -15.15 0.46
C ALA A 93 -26.37 -15.32 -0.20
N VAL A 94 -26.53 -16.31 -1.10
CA VAL A 94 -27.83 -16.67 -1.70
C VAL A 94 -28.76 -17.28 -0.66
N GLU A 95 -28.27 -18.25 0.11
CA GLU A 95 -29.05 -18.94 1.14
C GLU A 95 -29.53 -17.96 2.23
N TYR A 96 -28.66 -17.07 2.69
CA TYR A 96 -28.94 -16.11 3.77
C TYR A 96 -29.38 -14.72 3.27
N ALA A 97 -29.83 -14.61 2.01
CA ALA A 97 -30.14 -13.33 1.36
C ALA A 97 -31.13 -12.46 2.17
N ILE A 98 -32.14 -13.08 2.80
CA ILE A 98 -33.13 -12.37 3.63
C ILE A 98 -32.44 -11.64 4.79
N TYR A 99 -31.50 -12.29 5.48
CA TYR A 99 -30.77 -11.70 6.60
C TYR A 99 -29.84 -10.58 6.14
N ILE A 100 -29.24 -10.70 4.95
CA ILE A 100 -28.41 -9.65 4.35
C ILE A 100 -29.24 -8.40 4.08
N TYR A 101 -30.45 -8.54 3.51
CA TYR A 101 -31.33 -7.40 3.26
C TYR A 101 -31.79 -6.73 4.54
N ILE A 102 -32.20 -7.51 5.55
CA ILE A 102 -32.60 -7.00 6.86
C ILE A 102 -31.43 -6.23 7.52
N GLY A 103 -30.24 -6.84 7.55
CA GLY A 103 -29.04 -6.21 8.11
C GLY A 103 -28.66 -4.90 7.41
N PHE A 104 -28.76 -4.87 6.08
CA PHE A 104 -28.52 -3.66 5.30
C PHE A 104 -29.52 -2.55 5.65
N VAL A 105 -30.82 -2.85 5.73
CA VAL A 105 -31.84 -1.84 6.07
C VAL A 105 -31.64 -1.30 7.49
N ILE A 106 -31.36 -2.17 8.47
CA ILE A 106 -31.13 -1.76 9.86
C ILE A 106 -29.89 -0.88 9.95
N THR A 107 -28.77 -1.31 9.37
CA THR A 107 -27.51 -0.54 9.42
C THR A 107 -27.61 0.77 8.63
N PHE A 108 -28.38 0.81 7.53
CA PHE A 108 -28.69 2.03 6.81
C PHE A 108 -29.50 3.01 7.67
N ALA A 109 -30.53 2.52 8.37
CA ALA A 109 -31.32 3.35 9.28
C ALA A 109 -30.46 3.90 10.43
N LEU A 110 -29.61 3.06 11.04
CA LEU A 110 -28.67 3.47 12.06
C LEU A 110 -27.64 4.49 11.54
N MET A 111 -27.15 4.31 10.31
CA MET A 111 -26.28 5.28 9.65
C MET A 111 -26.97 6.64 9.51
N TYR A 112 -28.24 6.64 9.11
CA TYR A 112 -29.04 7.85 8.96
C TYR A 112 -29.26 8.55 10.31
N LEU A 113 -29.65 7.78 11.35
CA LEU A 113 -29.88 8.30 12.70
C LEU A 113 -28.61 8.87 13.33
N THR A 114 -27.49 8.15 13.21
CA THR A 114 -26.19 8.59 13.75
C THR A 114 -25.44 9.53 12.83
N ARG A 115 -26.04 9.85 11.67
CA ARG A 115 -25.52 10.78 10.66
C ARG A 115 -24.11 10.42 10.19
N GLY A 116 -23.76 9.13 10.22
CA GLY A 116 -22.43 8.61 9.87
C GLY A 116 -21.28 9.12 10.74
N ASN A 117 -21.56 9.57 11.98
CA ASN A 117 -20.54 10.05 12.91
C ASN A 117 -19.83 8.91 13.66
N SER A 118 -20.54 7.79 13.89
CA SER A 118 -19.98 6.63 14.57
C SER A 118 -19.11 5.78 13.63
N LYS A 119 -17.86 5.56 14.01
CA LYS A 119 -16.93 4.65 13.30
C LYS A 119 -17.45 3.21 13.28
N ILE A 120 -18.08 2.76 14.37
CA ILE A 120 -18.62 1.40 14.50
C ILE A 120 -19.79 1.20 13.53
N ILE A 121 -20.70 2.18 13.44
CA ILE A 121 -21.85 2.08 12.54
C ILE A 121 -21.42 2.15 11.08
N ASN A 122 -20.44 3.01 10.75
CA ASN A 122 -19.86 3.05 9.41
C ASN A 122 -19.21 1.71 9.03
N PHE A 123 -18.54 1.06 9.97
CA PHE A 123 -17.95 -0.26 9.78
C PHE A 123 -19.01 -1.36 9.58
N LEU A 124 -20.04 -1.42 10.44
CA LEU A 124 -21.14 -2.37 10.31
C LEU A 124 -21.91 -2.19 8.99
N PHE A 125 -22.13 -0.94 8.60
CA PHE A 125 -22.76 -0.64 7.31
C PHE A 125 -21.89 -1.07 6.14
N TYR A 126 -20.57 -0.88 6.22
CA TYR A 126 -19.65 -1.38 5.21
C TYR A 126 -19.71 -2.89 5.08
N LEU A 127 -19.75 -3.64 6.19
CA LEU A 127 -19.94 -5.09 6.18
C LEU A 127 -21.27 -5.50 5.53
N CYS A 128 -22.35 -4.77 5.78
CA CYS A 128 -23.63 -5.03 5.13
C CYS A 128 -23.59 -4.70 3.62
N CYS A 129 -22.88 -3.64 3.22
CA CYS A 129 -22.64 -3.34 1.81
C CYS A 129 -21.81 -4.42 1.13
N LEU A 130 -20.82 -4.97 1.83
CA LEU A 130 -19.99 -6.08 1.37
C LEU A 130 -20.85 -7.31 1.11
N ALA A 131 -21.63 -7.73 2.11
CA ALA A 131 -22.53 -8.88 1.99
C ALA A 131 -23.59 -8.69 0.90
N LEU A 132 -24.15 -7.48 0.79
CA LEU A 132 -25.12 -7.15 -0.26
C LEU A 132 -24.47 -7.20 -1.65
N ALA A 133 -23.26 -6.66 -1.82
CA ALA A 133 -22.52 -6.74 -3.06
C ALA A 133 -22.23 -8.19 -3.44
N THR A 134 -21.80 -9.03 -2.49
CA THR A 134 -21.63 -10.47 -2.71
C THR A 134 -22.91 -11.13 -3.21
N ARG A 135 -24.07 -10.83 -2.61
CA ARG A 135 -25.34 -11.36 -3.10
C ARG A 135 -25.68 -10.86 -4.50
N LEU A 136 -25.44 -9.59 -4.80
CA LEU A 136 -25.71 -9.00 -6.11
C LEU A 136 -24.76 -9.50 -7.21
N PHE A 137 -23.57 -10.00 -6.84
CA PHE A 137 -22.63 -10.56 -7.80
C PHE A 137 -23.20 -11.80 -8.51
N THR A 138 -24.13 -12.53 -7.88
CA THR A 138 -24.84 -13.63 -8.56
C THR A 138 -25.57 -13.16 -9.82
N ILE A 139 -26.16 -11.96 -9.80
CA ILE A 139 -26.83 -11.38 -10.97
C ILE A 139 -25.85 -11.14 -12.11
N VAL A 140 -24.60 -10.76 -11.79
CA VAL A 140 -23.54 -10.61 -12.80
C VAL A 140 -23.29 -11.95 -13.49
N ILE A 141 -23.15 -13.03 -12.72
CA ILE A 141 -22.98 -14.39 -13.25
C ILE A 141 -24.20 -14.78 -14.11
N GLU A 142 -25.41 -14.54 -13.60
CA GLU A 142 -26.67 -14.87 -14.29
C GLU A 142 -26.79 -14.16 -15.64
N VAL A 143 -26.40 -12.89 -15.71
CA VAL A 143 -26.41 -12.11 -16.94
C VAL A 143 -25.37 -12.61 -17.95
N PHE A 144 -24.17 -13.00 -17.48
CA PHE A 144 -23.12 -13.50 -18.38
C PHE A 144 -23.38 -14.90 -18.90
N GLU A 145 -23.97 -15.78 -18.09
CA GLU A 145 -24.21 -17.18 -18.45
C GLU A 145 -25.64 -17.42 -18.98
N GLY A 146 -26.54 -16.44 -18.83
CA GLY A 146 -27.91 -16.52 -19.33
C GLY A 146 -28.80 -17.53 -18.58
N VAL A 147 -28.37 -17.97 -17.40
CA VAL A 147 -29.05 -18.95 -16.54
C VAL A 147 -29.05 -18.46 -15.10
N ASP A 148 -29.99 -18.91 -14.27
CA ASP A 148 -30.00 -18.54 -12.85
C ASP A 148 -28.78 -19.12 -12.11
N TYR A 149 -28.36 -18.47 -11.02
CA TYR A 149 -27.13 -18.83 -10.32
C TYR A 149 -27.18 -20.24 -9.71
N VAL A 150 -28.36 -20.72 -9.32
CA VAL A 150 -28.53 -22.07 -8.74
C VAL A 150 -28.34 -23.13 -9.82
N THR A 151 -28.93 -22.93 -11.00
CA THR A 151 -28.71 -23.77 -12.17
C THR A 151 -27.25 -23.73 -12.64
N PHE A 152 -26.61 -22.56 -12.59
CA PHE A 152 -25.20 -22.40 -12.91
C PHE A 152 -24.30 -23.23 -12.00
N ILE A 153 -24.45 -23.10 -10.67
CA ILE A 153 -23.54 -23.78 -9.72
C ILE A 153 -23.78 -25.30 -9.60
N THR A 154 -24.95 -25.78 -10.00
CA THR A 154 -25.31 -27.21 -9.98
C THR A 154 -25.01 -27.94 -11.29
N ARG A 155 -24.54 -27.21 -12.31
CA ARG A 155 -24.18 -27.79 -13.60
C ARG A 155 -22.82 -28.50 -13.48
N ASP A 156 -22.84 -29.83 -13.59
CA ASP A 156 -21.70 -30.76 -13.45
C ASP A 156 -20.50 -30.53 -14.43
N SER A 157 -20.52 -29.50 -15.27
CA SER A 157 -19.58 -29.33 -16.39
C SER A 157 -18.64 -28.13 -16.30
N ASP A 158 -18.73 -27.33 -15.24
CA ASP A 158 -17.93 -26.11 -15.13
C ASP A 158 -16.57 -26.42 -14.49
N GLY A 159 -15.59 -26.71 -15.34
CA GLY A 159 -14.22 -26.99 -14.93
C GLY A 159 -13.52 -25.81 -14.23
N LEU A 160 -12.29 -26.04 -13.76
CA LEU A 160 -11.49 -25.04 -13.01
C LEU A 160 -11.42 -23.65 -13.66
N GLY A 161 -11.49 -23.56 -15.00
CA GLY A 161 -11.48 -22.29 -15.72
C GLY A 161 -12.64 -21.35 -15.36
N VAL A 162 -13.83 -21.90 -15.08
CA VAL A 162 -15.01 -21.11 -14.68
C VAL A 162 -14.82 -20.55 -13.28
N ILE A 163 -14.27 -21.36 -12.37
CA ILE A 163 -13.94 -20.96 -11.01
C ILE A 163 -12.92 -19.81 -11.02
N PHE A 164 -11.88 -19.91 -11.85
CA PHE A 164 -10.89 -18.83 -12.01
C PHE A 164 -11.50 -17.55 -12.60
N LYS A 165 -12.30 -17.66 -13.67
CA LYS A 165 -12.97 -16.52 -14.33
C LYS A 165 -13.81 -15.73 -13.32
N TYR A 166 -14.73 -16.42 -12.65
CA TYR A 166 -15.66 -15.77 -11.73
C TYR A 166 -15.04 -15.41 -10.39
N GLY A 167 -14.05 -16.16 -9.91
CA GLY A 167 -13.28 -15.78 -8.73
C GLY A 167 -12.52 -14.46 -8.93
N PHE A 168 -11.93 -14.26 -10.12
CA PHE A 168 -11.21 -13.01 -10.42
C PHE A 168 -12.17 -11.83 -10.56
N LEU A 169 -13.28 -12.03 -11.29
CA LEU A 169 -14.33 -11.01 -11.41
C LEU A 169 -14.92 -10.65 -10.05
N TYR A 170 -15.14 -11.64 -9.19
CA TYR A 170 -15.63 -11.42 -7.83
C TYR A 170 -14.66 -10.60 -6.99
N ALA A 171 -13.36 -10.92 -7.03
CA ALA A 171 -12.33 -10.20 -6.28
C ALA A 171 -12.26 -8.72 -6.65
N ILE A 172 -12.36 -8.39 -7.94
CA ILE A 172 -12.43 -7.01 -8.42
C ILE A 172 -13.73 -6.35 -7.94
N TYR A 173 -14.86 -7.01 -8.15
CA TYR A 173 -16.18 -6.48 -7.84
C TYR A 173 -16.34 -6.16 -6.34
N VAL A 174 -15.98 -7.10 -5.47
CA VAL A 174 -16.12 -7.00 -4.01
C VAL A 174 -15.13 -5.99 -3.41
N SER A 175 -14.01 -5.72 -4.09
CA SER A 175 -13.07 -4.68 -3.68
C SER A 175 -13.58 -3.28 -3.99
N ILE A 176 -14.28 -3.09 -5.11
CA ILE A 176 -14.66 -1.76 -5.60
C ILE A 176 -16.06 -1.36 -5.14
N VAL A 177 -17.06 -2.22 -5.34
CA VAL A 177 -18.48 -1.87 -5.21
C VAL A 177 -18.88 -1.50 -3.77
N PRO A 178 -18.54 -2.29 -2.72
CA PRO A 178 -18.86 -1.95 -1.34
C PRO A 178 -18.21 -0.64 -0.88
N LEU A 179 -16.95 -0.40 -1.29
CA LEU A 179 -16.24 0.83 -0.94
C LEU A 179 -16.91 2.06 -1.54
N LEU A 180 -17.31 2.00 -2.82
CA LEU A 180 -18.00 3.11 -3.48
C LEU A 180 -19.39 3.33 -2.88
N ALA A 181 -20.17 2.27 -2.68
CA ALA A 181 -21.50 2.35 -2.07
C ALA A 181 -21.45 2.97 -0.68
N ALA A 182 -20.56 2.49 0.18
CA ALA A 182 -20.39 3.03 1.54
C ALA A 182 -19.94 4.50 1.50
N LYS A 183 -18.96 4.86 0.68
CA LYS A 183 -18.48 6.25 0.55
C LYS A 183 -19.59 7.19 0.09
N LEU A 184 -20.36 6.83 -0.95
CA LEU A 184 -21.43 7.67 -1.49
C LEU A 184 -22.54 7.89 -0.46
N ILE A 185 -22.96 6.84 0.24
CA ILE A 185 -24.03 6.91 1.24
C ILE A 185 -23.58 7.74 2.45
N VAL A 186 -22.38 7.50 3.00
CA VAL A 186 -21.82 8.29 4.11
C VAL A 186 -21.70 9.76 3.72
N LYS A 187 -21.21 10.06 2.50
CA LYS A 187 -21.08 11.44 2.01
C LYS A 187 -22.44 12.12 1.93
N THR A 188 -23.45 11.44 1.38
CA THR A 188 -24.82 11.98 1.24
C THR A 188 -25.46 12.27 2.60
N VAL A 189 -25.33 11.34 3.55
CA VAL A 189 -25.86 11.50 4.92
C VAL A 189 -25.18 12.69 5.64
N ARG A 190 -23.88 12.91 5.41
CA ARG A 190 -23.14 14.04 6.00
C ARG A 190 -23.49 15.38 5.37
N ILE A 191 -23.68 15.47 4.04
CA ILE A 191 -24.02 16.73 3.35
C ILE A 191 -25.39 17.26 3.79
N LYS A 192 -26.36 16.39 4.11
CA LYS A 192 -27.65 16.85 4.68
C LYS A 192 -27.48 17.66 5.98
N ARG A 193 -26.39 17.50 6.73
CA ARG A 193 -26.09 18.28 7.95
C ARG A 193 -25.77 19.75 7.65
N SER A 194 -24.99 20.05 6.60
CA SER A 194 -24.61 21.44 6.30
C SER A 194 -25.82 22.27 5.87
N ASN A 195 -26.77 21.65 5.17
CA ASN A 195 -27.97 22.32 4.69
C ASN A 195 -29.06 22.47 5.77
N PHE A 196 -29.10 21.61 6.78
CA PHE A 196 -30.03 21.75 7.91
C PHE A 196 -29.56 22.75 8.96
N GLY A 197 -28.25 22.97 9.09
CA GLY A 197 -27.68 23.96 10.02
C GLY A 197 -27.77 25.42 9.55
N ASN A 198 -28.04 25.67 8.26
CA ASN A 198 -28.00 27.01 7.68
C ASN A 198 -29.37 27.71 7.59
N LYS A 199 -30.45 27.09 8.09
CA LYS A 199 -31.79 27.70 8.07
C LYS A 199 -32.22 28.41 9.35
N ASN A 200 -31.39 28.35 10.41
CA ASN A 200 -31.72 28.97 11.70
C ASN A 200 -30.92 30.25 12.01
N SER A 201 -30.10 30.74 11.09
CA SER A 201 -29.24 31.91 11.29
C SER A 201 -29.74 33.20 10.62
N THR A 202 -30.96 33.22 10.07
CA THR A 202 -31.52 34.38 9.34
C THR A 202 -32.81 34.97 9.92
N LEU A 203 -33.19 34.61 11.16
CA LEU A 203 -34.30 35.24 11.89
C LEU A 203 -33.80 36.15 13.02
N GLY A 204 -32.86 37.02 12.69
CA GLY A 204 -32.32 38.03 13.61
C GLY A 204 -31.85 39.24 12.82
N ASN A 205 -32.81 40.03 12.35
CA ASN A 205 -32.74 41.48 12.15
C ASN A 205 -34.16 42.00 11.88
#